data_AF-A0A4S4FUB5-F1
#
_entry.id   AF-A0A4S4FUB5-F1
#
_cell.length_a   1.000
_cell.length_b   1.000
_cell.length_c   1.000
_cell.angle_alpha   90.00
_cell.angle_beta   90.00
_cell.angle_gamma   90.00
#
_symmetry.space_group_name_H-M   'P 1'
#
loop_
_entity.id
_entity.type
_entity.pdbx_description
1 polymer ?
#
loop_
_entity_poly.entity_id
_entity_poly.type
_entity_poly.pdbx_seq_one_letter_code
_entity_poly.pdbx_strand_id
1 'polypeptide(L)'
;MRRWITRTLPVLVMGAVLSILAPQAAFAAKPVAPTTPTAVGIDVSWPQCGAALPTSAGFAIIGVNGGVANTWNPCLVDQLAWAKRVTPASSANAVGLYVNTANAAAQASWWPSSNTTKNGTAVVGNPYGSCTRAADYGPACTFVYGYSLAVEDVAQVRSLGIAAEAYRWWLDVETGNTWQSSRQANTAALEGMAVYLGTQVGASVGVYSTGAQWSTIAGTTPSTSALYALPSWLAGSSSEKDARARCGTAAPLTAGGRVAITQFVVRQLDYDIAC
;
A
#
# COMPACT_ATOMS: atom_id res chain seq x y z
N MET A 1 -54.72 -44.60 -45.58
CA MET A 1 -54.90 -43.94 -44.27
C MET A 1 -54.15 -42.62 -44.26
N ARG A 2 -54.85 -41.48 -44.30
CA ARG A 2 -54.50 -40.21 -43.63
C ARG A 2 -55.61 -39.21 -43.96
N ARG A 3 -56.42 -38.93 -42.92
CA ARG A 3 -57.56 -38.02 -42.93
C ARG A 3 -57.10 -36.57 -42.78
N TRP A 4 -57.89 -35.68 -43.36
CA TRP A 4 -57.86 -34.23 -43.23
C TRP A 4 -58.18 -33.79 -41.80
N ILE A 5 -57.54 -32.72 -41.30
CA ILE A 5 -58.07 -31.90 -40.21
C ILE A 5 -57.82 -30.42 -40.51
N THR A 6 -58.91 -29.68 -40.45
CA THR A 6 -59.17 -28.27 -40.72
C THR A 6 -58.50 -27.34 -39.70
N ARG A 7 -58.05 -26.16 -40.16
CA ARG A 7 -57.62 -25.04 -39.32
C ARG A 7 -58.83 -24.35 -38.71
N THR A 8 -58.90 -24.29 -37.37
CA THR A 8 -59.79 -23.38 -36.63
C THR A 8 -58.94 -22.35 -35.91
N LEU A 9 -59.23 -21.05 -36.12
CA LEU A 9 -58.66 -19.95 -35.34
C LEU A 9 -59.38 -19.86 -33.98
N PRO A 10 -58.67 -19.65 -32.87
CA PRO A 10 -59.31 -19.28 -31.62
C PRO A 10 -59.64 -17.78 -31.61
N VAL A 11 -60.89 -17.48 -31.25
CA VAL A 11 -61.39 -16.14 -30.94
C VAL A 11 -60.78 -15.69 -29.61
N LEU A 12 -60.12 -14.53 -29.59
CA LEU A 12 -59.61 -13.91 -28.37
C LEU A 12 -60.74 -13.17 -27.66
N VAL A 13 -61.18 -13.67 -26.50
CA VAL A 13 -62.10 -12.94 -25.61
C VAL A 13 -61.26 -12.07 -24.69
N MET A 14 -61.33 -10.75 -24.90
CA MET A 14 -60.61 -9.75 -24.11
C MET A 14 -61.44 -9.43 -22.86
N GLY A 15 -61.14 -10.09 -21.74
CA GLY A 15 -61.75 -9.80 -20.44
C GLY A 15 -61.13 -8.54 -19.83
N ALA A 16 -61.93 -7.51 -19.59
CA ALA A 16 -61.52 -6.31 -18.87
C ALA A 16 -61.39 -6.61 -17.37
N VAL A 17 -60.16 -6.61 -16.84
CA VAL A 17 -59.90 -6.69 -15.40
C VAL A 17 -59.87 -5.27 -14.85
N LEU A 18 -60.86 -4.90 -14.03
CA LEU A 18 -60.90 -3.65 -13.30
C LEU A 18 -59.91 -3.74 -12.11
N SER A 19 -58.73 -3.13 -12.23
CA SER A 19 -57.75 -3.06 -11.16
C SER A 19 -58.14 -1.96 -10.15
N ILE A 20 -58.53 -2.36 -8.94
CA ILE A 20 -58.76 -1.45 -7.82
C ILE A 20 -57.39 -1.02 -7.28
N LEU A 21 -57.01 0.23 -7.53
CA LEU A 21 -55.81 0.86 -6.95
C LEU A 21 -56.09 1.28 -5.50
N ALA A 22 -55.60 0.49 -4.54
CA ALA A 22 -55.45 0.96 -3.16
C ALA A 22 -54.19 1.84 -3.06
N PRO A 23 -54.22 2.99 -2.35
CA PRO A 23 -53.04 3.82 -2.17
C PRO A 23 -52.03 3.09 -1.27
N GLN A 24 -50.88 2.73 -1.84
CA GLN A 24 -49.75 2.26 -1.04
C GLN A 24 -49.14 3.46 -0.30
N ALA A 25 -49.04 3.36 1.02
CA ALA A 25 -48.32 4.34 1.83
C ALA A 25 -46.85 4.37 1.39
N ALA A 26 -46.42 5.49 0.81
CA ALA A 26 -45.03 5.73 0.48
C ALA A 26 -44.24 5.88 1.79
N PHE A 27 -43.46 4.86 2.15
CA PHE A 27 -42.43 5.02 3.18
C PHE A 27 -41.37 5.96 2.63
N ALA A 28 -41.35 7.21 3.11
CA ALA A 28 -40.26 8.12 2.86
C ALA A 28 -38.97 7.50 3.44
N ALA A 29 -38.07 7.04 2.58
CA ALA A 29 -36.74 6.63 2.98
C ALA A 29 -36.05 7.84 3.64
N LYS A 30 -35.51 7.66 4.85
CA LYS A 30 -34.62 8.66 5.46
C LYS A 30 -33.50 8.99 4.45
N PRO A 31 -33.13 10.27 4.28
CA PRO A 31 -31.97 10.59 3.47
C PRO A 31 -30.76 9.87 4.07
N VAL A 32 -30.24 8.89 3.35
CA VAL A 32 -28.92 8.32 3.63
C VAL A 32 -27.96 9.46 3.35
N ALA A 33 -27.27 9.95 4.39
CA ALA A 33 -26.18 10.90 4.21
C ALA A 33 -25.25 10.33 3.14
N PRO A 34 -24.82 11.11 2.14
CA PRO A 34 -23.94 10.61 1.10
C PRO A 34 -22.72 9.97 1.77
N THR A 35 -22.51 8.68 1.53
CA THR A 35 -21.27 7.98 1.87
C THR A 35 -20.15 8.84 1.35
N THR A 36 -19.35 9.40 2.25
CA THR A 36 -18.39 10.45 1.91
C THR A 36 -17.53 9.96 0.75
N PRO A 37 -17.56 10.59 -0.44
CA PRO A 37 -16.80 10.17 -1.61
C PRO A 37 -15.26 10.29 -1.43
N THR A 38 -14.79 10.54 -0.21
CA THR A 38 -13.46 11.06 0.11
C THR A 38 -12.57 10.09 0.89
N ALA A 39 -12.99 8.84 1.10
CA ALA A 39 -12.21 7.84 1.84
C ALA A 39 -11.45 6.84 0.94
N VAL A 40 -11.71 6.84 -0.36
CA VAL A 40 -11.07 5.91 -1.30
C VAL A 40 -9.82 6.57 -1.87
N GLY A 41 -8.65 6.01 -1.56
CA GLY A 41 -7.37 6.38 -2.15
C GLY A 41 -6.99 5.51 -3.34
N ILE A 42 -5.88 5.87 -3.97
CA ILE A 42 -5.29 5.14 -5.10
C ILE A 42 -3.78 5.16 -4.92
N ASP A 43 -3.14 4.00 -5.02
CA ASP A 43 -1.69 3.92 -5.16
C ASP A 43 -1.28 3.61 -6.60
N VAL A 44 -0.19 4.23 -7.05
CA VAL A 44 0.37 4.06 -8.40
C VAL A 44 1.89 4.08 -8.37
N SER A 45 2.50 3.44 -9.37
CA SER A 45 3.95 3.41 -9.53
C SER A 45 4.32 3.25 -11.00
N TRP A 46 5.56 2.83 -11.28
CA TRP A 46 6.10 2.66 -12.62
C TRP A 46 5.23 1.84 -13.60
N PRO A 47 4.40 0.84 -13.19
CA PRO A 47 3.56 0.12 -14.15
C PRO A 47 2.48 1.01 -14.78
N GLN A 48 2.11 2.12 -14.12
CA GLN A 48 1.13 3.08 -14.61
C GLN A 48 1.76 4.27 -15.35
N CYS A 49 3.07 4.25 -15.67
CA CYS A 49 3.67 5.31 -16.46
C CYS A 49 2.98 5.45 -17.84
N GLY A 50 2.59 6.68 -18.19
CA GLY A 50 1.90 6.98 -19.45
C GLY A 50 0.43 6.54 -19.50
N ALA A 51 -0.11 5.91 -18.46
CA ALA A 51 -1.50 5.50 -18.39
C ALA A 51 -2.43 6.68 -18.05
N ALA A 52 -3.68 6.60 -18.51
CA ALA A 52 -4.74 7.49 -18.04
C ALA A 52 -5.16 7.07 -16.62
N LEU A 53 -4.89 7.94 -15.64
CA LEU A 53 -5.24 7.71 -14.23
C LEU A 53 -6.58 8.37 -13.87
N PRO A 54 -7.27 7.89 -12.82
CA PRO A 54 -8.50 8.50 -12.34
C PRO A 54 -8.32 10.00 -12.00
N THR A 55 -9.39 10.78 -12.16
CA THR A 55 -9.35 12.24 -11.99
C THR A 55 -9.77 12.73 -10.60
N SER A 56 -10.07 11.81 -9.69
CA SER A 56 -10.47 12.10 -8.31
C SER A 56 -10.03 10.96 -7.40
N ALA A 57 -9.46 11.29 -6.25
CA ALA A 57 -9.11 10.35 -5.19
C ALA A 57 -9.20 11.05 -3.82
N GLY A 58 -9.48 10.32 -2.75
CA GLY A 58 -9.45 10.85 -1.38
C GLY A 58 -8.03 11.11 -0.88
N PHE A 59 -7.09 10.25 -1.30
CA PHE A 59 -5.65 10.37 -1.09
C PHE A 59 -4.93 9.56 -2.19
N ALA A 60 -3.62 9.73 -2.32
CA ALA A 60 -2.81 8.97 -3.26
C ALA A 60 -1.45 8.58 -2.67
N ILE A 61 -0.93 7.41 -3.01
CA ILE A 61 0.39 6.95 -2.57
C ILE A 61 1.22 6.59 -3.80
N ILE A 62 2.41 7.17 -3.93
CA ILE A 62 3.22 7.04 -5.14
C ILE A 62 4.47 6.21 -4.87
N GLY A 63 4.72 5.20 -5.68
CA GLY A 63 5.91 4.38 -5.61
C GLY A 63 7.16 5.16 -6.04
N VAL A 64 8.18 5.19 -5.18
CA VAL A 64 9.46 5.83 -5.46
C VAL A 64 10.33 4.94 -6.35
N ASN A 65 10.28 3.62 -6.11
CA ASN A 65 11.12 2.67 -6.82
C ASN A 65 10.45 2.11 -8.09
N GLY A 66 11.27 1.53 -8.96
CA GLY A 66 10.84 0.85 -10.19
C GLY A 66 10.52 -0.64 -9.99
N GLY A 67 9.91 -1.00 -8.86
CA GLY A 67 9.48 -2.38 -8.55
C GLY A 67 10.51 -3.24 -7.81
N VAL A 68 11.71 -2.73 -7.55
CA VAL A 68 12.70 -3.33 -6.64
C VAL A 68 13.43 -2.22 -5.89
N ALA A 69 13.96 -2.51 -4.70
CA ALA A 69 14.48 -1.51 -3.75
C ALA A 69 15.65 -0.63 -4.26
N ASN A 70 16.21 -0.90 -5.45
CA ASN A 70 17.34 -0.17 -6.02
C ASN A 70 17.11 0.30 -7.46
N THR A 71 15.85 0.30 -7.92
CA THR A 71 15.44 0.93 -9.18
C THR A 71 14.56 2.14 -8.90
N TRP A 72 14.35 2.98 -9.91
CA TRP A 72 13.64 4.26 -9.76
C TRP A 72 12.42 4.32 -10.65
N ASN A 73 11.33 4.86 -10.12
CA ASN A 73 10.12 5.12 -10.90
C ASN A 73 10.35 6.32 -11.83
N PRO A 74 10.40 6.11 -13.16
CA PRO A 74 10.68 7.20 -14.10
C PRO A 74 9.54 8.22 -14.21
N CYS A 75 8.34 7.90 -13.75
CA CYS A 75 7.18 8.80 -13.77
C CYS A 75 6.81 9.36 -12.38
N LEU A 76 7.70 9.26 -11.38
CA LEU A 76 7.44 9.75 -10.02
C LEU A 76 7.00 11.22 -9.98
N VAL A 77 7.66 12.10 -10.74
CA VAL A 77 7.33 13.54 -10.79
C VAL A 77 5.93 13.75 -11.36
N ASP A 78 5.61 13.11 -12.48
CA ASP A 78 4.30 13.24 -13.13
C ASP A 78 3.18 12.66 -12.28
N GLN A 79 3.44 11.54 -11.60
CA GLN A 79 2.50 10.90 -10.70
C GLN A 79 2.26 11.72 -9.42
N LEU A 80 3.30 12.36 -8.86
CA LEU A 80 3.11 13.31 -7.76
C LEU A 80 2.34 14.55 -8.19
N ALA A 81 2.56 15.05 -9.40
CA ALA A 81 1.78 16.14 -9.96
C ALA A 81 0.32 15.72 -10.18
N TRP A 82 0.07 14.50 -10.64
CA TRP A 82 -1.27 13.91 -10.74
C TRP A 82 -1.94 13.82 -9.36
N ALA A 83 -1.27 13.24 -8.37
CA ALA A 83 -1.78 13.08 -7.00
C ALA A 83 -2.27 14.42 -6.43
N LYS A 84 -1.43 15.46 -6.51
CA LYS A 84 -1.78 16.81 -6.03
C LYS A 84 -3.03 17.40 -6.72
N ARG A 85 -3.29 17.06 -7.99
CA ARG A 85 -4.47 17.53 -8.71
C ARG A 85 -5.75 16.79 -8.33
N VAL A 86 -5.64 15.49 -8.04
CA VAL A 86 -6.82 14.63 -7.84
C VAL A 86 -7.23 14.46 -6.38
N THR A 87 -6.35 14.81 -5.44
CA THR A 87 -6.61 14.72 -3.99
C THR A 87 -7.11 16.04 -3.40
N PRO A 88 -7.87 16.03 -2.28
CA PRO A 88 -8.35 17.25 -1.64
C PRO A 88 -7.20 18.08 -1.04
N ALA A 89 -7.13 19.36 -1.41
CA ALA A 89 -6.10 20.28 -0.90
C ALA A 89 -6.18 20.55 0.62
N SER A 90 -7.33 20.28 1.24
CA SER A 90 -7.56 20.48 2.68
C SER A 90 -6.96 19.38 3.56
N SER A 91 -6.50 18.26 2.97
CA SER A 91 -5.94 17.14 3.72
C SER A 91 -4.40 17.21 3.67
N ALA A 92 -3.81 17.76 4.73
CA ALA A 92 -2.38 17.60 4.97
C ALA A 92 -2.10 16.08 5.07
N ASN A 93 -1.19 15.58 4.23
CA ASN A 93 -0.91 14.14 4.03
C ASN A 93 -1.88 13.36 3.11
N ALA A 94 -2.64 14.04 2.25
CA ALA A 94 -3.40 13.36 1.19
C ALA A 94 -2.49 12.67 0.15
N VAL A 95 -1.19 12.95 0.15
CA VAL A 95 -0.21 12.30 -0.71
C VAL A 95 0.84 11.62 0.15
N GLY A 96 1.13 10.36 -0.13
CA GLY A 96 2.19 9.57 0.48
C GLY A 96 3.16 9.01 -0.56
N LEU A 97 4.23 8.41 -0.07
CA LEU A 97 5.22 7.69 -0.86
C LEU A 97 5.31 6.24 -0.37
N TYR A 98 5.67 5.31 -1.23
CA TYR A 98 6.10 3.98 -0.81
C TYR A 98 7.40 3.58 -1.50
N VAL A 99 8.16 2.70 -0.83
CA VAL A 99 9.42 2.15 -1.33
C VAL A 99 9.41 0.64 -1.24
N ASN A 100 9.85 -0.03 -2.30
CA ASN A 100 10.08 -1.47 -2.26
C ASN A 100 11.21 -1.76 -1.26
N THR A 101 11.00 -2.73 -0.39
CA THR A 101 12.01 -3.14 0.59
C THR A 101 12.67 -4.46 0.21
N ALA A 102 13.90 -4.69 0.66
CA ALA A 102 14.60 -5.93 0.40
C ALA A 102 15.66 -6.23 1.46
N ASN A 103 16.05 -7.49 1.53
CA ASN A 103 17.23 -7.96 2.22
C ASN A 103 17.92 -9.03 1.36
N ALA A 104 18.71 -8.58 0.38
CA ALA A 104 19.24 -9.44 -0.67
C ALA A 104 20.50 -10.24 -0.26
N ALA A 105 21.14 -9.91 0.87
CA ALA A 105 22.36 -10.56 1.35
C ALA A 105 23.41 -10.70 0.22
N ALA A 106 23.88 -11.93 -0.04
CA ALA A 106 24.88 -12.22 -1.08
C ALA A 106 24.44 -11.85 -2.51
N GLN A 107 23.14 -11.63 -2.74
CA GLN A 107 22.60 -11.21 -4.05
C GLN A 107 22.62 -9.69 -4.22
N ALA A 108 22.93 -8.93 -3.17
CA ALA A 108 23.03 -7.48 -3.26
C ALA A 108 24.27 -7.06 -4.08
N SER A 109 24.13 -6.04 -4.91
CA SER A 109 25.26 -5.43 -5.63
C SER A 109 26.23 -4.69 -4.70
N TRP A 110 25.79 -4.37 -3.48
CA TRP A 110 26.59 -3.77 -2.43
C TRP A 110 26.15 -4.30 -1.07
N TRP A 111 27.11 -4.52 -0.17
CA TRP A 111 26.85 -4.93 1.21
C TRP A 111 27.78 -4.18 2.17
N PRO A 112 27.31 -3.75 3.34
CA PRO A 112 28.15 -3.02 4.29
C PRO A 112 29.24 -3.90 4.90
N SER A 113 30.39 -3.27 5.18
CA SER A 113 31.49 -3.84 5.95
C SER A 113 31.72 -3.11 7.28
N SER A 114 31.01 -2.01 7.50
CA SER A 114 31.10 -1.14 8.68
C SER A 114 29.75 -0.45 8.94
N ASN A 115 29.61 0.34 10.01
CA ASN A 115 28.44 1.18 10.27
C ASN A 115 28.40 2.45 9.38
N THR A 116 28.58 2.26 8.08
CA THR A 116 28.55 3.32 7.08
C THR A 116 27.81 2.82 5.86
N THR A 117 26.86 3.61 5.37
CA THR A 117 26.07 3.29 4.19
C THR A 117 26.92 3.37 2.92
N LYS A 118 26.35 2.92 1.79
CA LYS A 118 27.01 2.94 0.49
C LYS A 118 27.50 4.33 0.07
N ASN A 119 26.78 5.37 0.45
CA ASN A 119 27.10 6.75 0.12
C ASN A 119 27.92 7.48 1.21
N GLY A 120 28.43 6.78 2.22
CA GLY A 120 29.26 7.37 3.27
C GLY A 120 28.48 7.95 4.46
N THR A 121 27.17 7.76 4.54
CA THR A 121 26.38 8.22 5.70
C THR A 121 26.68 7.33 6.90
N ALA A 122 27.05 7.93 8.03
CA ALA A 122 27.23 7.20 9.28
C ALA A 122 25.89 6.67 9.80
N VAL A 123 25.83 5.37 10.12
CA VAL A 123 24.61 4.77 10.68
C VAL A 123 24.55 5.03 12.18
N VAL A 124 23.41 5.55 12.63
CA VAL A 124 23.09 5.78 14.04
C VAL A 124 21.92 4.89 14.47
N GLY A 125 21.91 4.51 15.76
CA GLY A 125 20.78 3.80 16.34
C GLY A 125 20.63 2.33 15.90
N ASN A 126 21.71 1.64 15.53
CA ASN A 126 21.68 0.21 15.22
C ASN A 126 21.50 -0.62 16.51
N PRO A 127 20.33 -1.25 16.76
CA PRO A 127 20.07 -1.97 18.01
C PRO A 127 20.77 -3.33 18.08
N TYR A 128 21.36 -3.78 16.98
CA TYR A 128 22.03 -5.07 16.86
C TYR A 128 23.55 -5.00 17.08
N GLY A 129 24.08 -3.83 17.42
CA GLY A 129 25.51 -3.59 17.56
C GLY A 129 26.15 -3.08 16.27
N SER A 130 27.47 -3.21 16.16
CA SER A 130 28.21 -2.68 15.01
C SER A 130 28.33 -3.71 13.89
N CYS A 131 28.11 -3.27 12.65
CA CYS A 131 28.62 -3.99 11.49
C CYS A 131 30.13 -3.82 11.46
N THR A 132 30.89 -4.93 11.49
CA THR A 132 32.35 -4.90 11.65
C THR A 132 33.11 -5.66 10.56
N ARG A 133 32.40 -6.40 9.70
CA ARG A 133 33.02 -7.24 8.69
C ARG A 133 32.18 -7.30 7.42
N ALA A 134 32.85 -7.37 6.28
CA ALA A 134 32.22 -7.60 5.00
C ALA A 134 31.54 -8.97 4.94
N ALA A 135 30.53 -9.11 4.08
CA ALA A 135 29.77 -10.34 3.86
C ALA A 135 29.16 -10.97 5.12
N ASP A 136 28.88 -10.15 6.15
CA ASP A 136 28.09 -10.57 7.31
C ASP A 136 26.62 -10.27 7.06
N TYR A 137 25.83 -11.33 6.87
CA TYR A 137 24.40 -11.24 6.63
C TYR A 137 23.56 -11.24 7.92
N GLY A 138 24.21 -11.12 9.08
CA GLY A 138 23.55 -11.00 10.38
C GLY A 138 22.82 -9.65 10.56
N PRO A 139 22.02 -9.51 11.63
CA PRO A 139 21.18 -8.34 11.87
C PRO A 139 21.92 -6.99 11.89
N ALA A 140 23.14 -6.93 12.45
CA ALA A 140 23.91 -5.68 12.56
C ALA A 140 24.26 -5.08 11.20
N CYS A 141 24.83 -5.85 10.28
CA CYS A 141 25.13 -5.38 8.93
C CYS A 141 23.87 -5.27 8.06
N THR A 142 22.86 -6.12 8.30
CA THR A 142 21.59 -6.01 7.58
C THR A 142 20.82 -4.74 7.93
N PHE A 143 20.89 -4.27 9.17
CA PHE A 143 20.35 -2.97 9.57
C PHE A 143 21.03 -1.83 8.79
N VAL A 144 22.37 -1.86 8.67
CA VAL A 144 23.11 -0.87 7.87
C VAL A 144 22.72 -0.94 6.40
N TYR A 145 22.48 -2.13 5.86
CA TYR A 145 22.01 -2.33 4.49
C TYR A 145 20.65 -1.67 4.26
N GLY A 146 19.66 -1.96 5.11
CA GLY A 146 18.34 -1.32 5.03
C GLY A 146 18.41 0.19 5.22
N TYR A 147 19.21 0.66 6.18
CA TYR A 147 19.47 2.10 6.35
C TYR A 147 20.03 2.73 5.06
N SER A 148 20.94 2.05 4.37
CA SER A 148 21.50 2.51 3.09
C SER A 148 20.45 2.58 1.98
N LEU A 149 19.52 1.62 1.90
CA LEU A 149 18.42 1.67 0.92
C LEU A 149 17.60 2.96 1.11
N ALA A 150 17.15 3.23 2.34
CA ALA A 150 16.35 4.43 2.61
C ALA A 150 17.13 5.74 2.38
N VAL A 151 18.45 5.72 2.60
CA VAL A 151 19.32 6.86 2.24
C VAL A 151 19.32 7.09 0.72
N GLU A 152 19.44 6.04 -0.08
CA GLU A 152 19.39 6.13 -1.54
C GLU A 152 18.00 6.59 -2.03
N ASP A 153 16.92 6.06 -1.46
CA ASP A 153 15.54 6.46 -1.78
C ASP A 153 15.31 7.96 -1.55
N VAL A 154 15.73 8.46 -0.39
CA VAL A 154 15.56 9.88 -0.03
C VAL A 154 16.46 10.77 -0.88
N ALA A 155 17.68 10.33 -1.18
CA ALA A 155 18.58 11.05 -2.08
C ALA A 155 17.97 11.17 -3.48
N GLN A 156 17.38 10.09 -4.00
CA GLN A 156 16.69 10.11 -5.29
C GLN A 156 15.52 11.09 -5.29
N VAL A 157 14.64 11.03 -4.29
CA VAL A 157 13.50 11.95 -4.17
C VAL A 157 13.96 13.41 -4.09
N ARG A 158 14.97 13.69 -3.26
CA ARG A 158 15.52 15.06 -3.13
C ARG A 158 16.21 15.55 -4.41
N SER A 159 16.85 14.67 -5.18
CA SER A 159 17.46 15.03 -6.47
C SER A 159 16.45 15.56 -7.49
N LEU A 160 15.17 15.19 -7.34
CA LEU A 160 14.05 15.65 -8.17
C LEU A 160 13.39 16.92 -7.61
N GLY A 161 13.96 17.55 -6.58
CA GLY A 161 13.40 18.75 -5.93
C GLY A 161 12.19 18.47 -5.04
N ILE A 162 11.98 17.23 -4.61
CA ILE A 162 10.85 16.82 -3.76
C ILE A 162 11.30 16.83 -2.29
N ALA A 163 10.52 17.49 -1.44
CA ALA A 163 10.71 17.52 0.01
C ALA A 163 10.31 16.17 0.63
N ALA A 164 11.26 15.25 0.80
CA ALA A 164 11.04 13.88 1.29
C ALA A 164 10.27 13.83 2.63
N GLU A 165 10.56 14.76 3.53
CA GLU A 165 9.95 14.89 4.85
C GLU A 165 8.48 15.32 4.82
N ALA A 166 7.99 15.87 3.70
CA ALA A 166 6.60 16.30 3.56
C ALA A 166 5.61 15.14 3.38
N TYR A 167 6.11 13.90 3.27
CA TYR A 167 5.32 12.71 2.96
C TYR A 167 5.41 11.66 4.06
N ARG A 168 4.34 10.86 4.21
CA ARG A 168 4.46 9.54 4.85
C ARG A 168 5.10 8.56 3.87
N TRP A 169 6.04 7.77 4.36
CA TRP A 169 6.71 6.71 3.62
C TRP A 169 6.22 5.34 4.08
N TRP A 170 5.72 4.54 3.16
CA TRP A 170 5.32 3.16 3.40
C TRP A 170 6.44 2.22 2.95
N LEU A 171 6.86 1.35 3.86
CA LEU A 171 7.77 0.25 3.55
C LEU A 171 6.95 -0.88 2.93
N ASP A 172 7.12 -1.11 1.63
CA ASP A 172 6.45 -2.18 0.88
C ASP A 172 7.20 -3.51 1.11
N VAL A 173 6.58 -4.39 1.91
CA VAL A 173 7.14 -5.66 2.37
C VAL A 173 6.40 -6.83 1.74
N GLU A 174 6.92 -7.31 0.61
CA GLU A 174 6.29 -8.38 -0.16
C GLU A 174 7.26 -9.50 -0.52
N THR A 175 6.72 -10.71 -0.63
CA THR A 175 7.43 -11.94 -1.01
C THR A 175 7.89 -11.93 -2.46
N GLY A 176 7.42 -10.98 -3.27
CA GLY A 176 7.98 -10.68 -4.60
C GLY A 176 9.36 -10.02 -4.54
N ASN A 177 9.72 -9.38 -3.42
CA ASN A 177 11.05 -8.81 -3.21
C ASN A 177 12.06 -9.89 -2.77
N THR A 178 13.35 -9.53 -2.79
CA THR A 178 14.42 -10.44 -2.36
C THR A 178 14.60 -10.41 -0.85
N TRP A 179 14.51 -11.58 -0.21
CA TRP A 179 14.62 -11.72 1.25
C TRP A 179 15.58 -12.84 1.66
N GLN A 180 16.20 -12.68 2.82
CA GLN A 180 16.88 -13.78 3.50
C GLN A 180 15.84 -14.74 4.12
N SER A 181 16.26 -15.97 4.42
CA SER A 181 15.45 -16.90 5.23
C SER A 181 15.33 -16.46 6.69
N SER A 182 16.31 -15.69 7.19
CA SER A 182 16.31 -15.17 8.55
C SER A 182 15.34 -13.99 8.71
N ARG A 183 14.22 -14.24 9.39
CA ARG A 183 13.23 -13.21 9.72
C ARG A 183 13.77 -12.09 10.60
N GLN A 184 14.72 -12.41 11.48
CA GLN A 184 15.39 -11.41 12.31
C GLN A 184 16.25 -10.47 11.47
N ALA A 185 16.99 -11.01 10.49
CA ALA A 185 17.77 -10.17 9.57
C ALA A 185 16.83 -9.30 8.71
N ASN A 186 15.75 -9.87 8.17
CA ASN A 186 14.77 -9.11 7.39
C ASN A 186 14.14 -7.96 8.21
N THR A 187 13.75 -8.24 9.46
CA THR A 187 13.27 -7.22 10.41
C THR A 187 14.33 -6.13 10.62
N ALA A 188 15.60 -6.49 10.78
CA ALA A 188 16.68 -5.52 10.94
C ALA A 188 16.84 -4.60 9.71
N ALA A 189 16.69 -5.10 8.48
CA ALA A 189 16.71 -4.26 7.28
C ALA A 189 15.56 -3.24 7.30
N LEU A 190 14.34 -3.69 7.60
CA LEU A 190 13.16 -2.84 7.69
C LEU A 190 13.31 -1.77 8.78
N GLU A 191 13.86 -2.15 9.94
CA GLU A 191 14.17 -1.21 11.02
C GLU A 191 15.22 -0.18 10.61
N GLY A 192 16.26 -0.58 9.87
CA GLY A 192 17.26 0.34 9.34
C GLY A 192 16.63 1.41 8.45
N MET A 193 15.73 1.01 7.55
CA MET A 193 14.95 1.94 6.72
C MET A 193 14.08 2.87 7.55
N ALA A 194 13.28 2.30 8.48
CA ALA A 194 12.36 3.06 9.31
C ALA A 194 13.08 4.06 10.23
N VAL A 195 14.23 3.67 10.80
CA VAL A 195 15.04 4.55 11.66
C VAL A 195 15.61 5.71 10.87
N TYR A 196 16.15 5.49 9.67
CA TYR A 196 16.65 6.60 8.84
C TYR A 196 15.52 7.58 8.47
N LEU A 197 14.42 7.07 7.92
CA LEU A 197 13.27 7.88 7.51
C LEU A 197 12.68 8.66 8.70
N GLY A 198 12.47 7.99 9.83
CA GLY A 198 11.88 8.62 11.00
C GLY A 198 12.79 9.63 11.69
N THR A 199 14.07 9.29 11.89
CA THR A 199 14.96 10.09 12.76
C THR A 199 15.83 11.07 12.02
N GLN A 200 16.29 10.75 10.80
CA GLN A 200 17.19 11.63 10.04
C GLN A 200 16.45 12.49 9.04
N VAL A 201 15.38 11.96 8.44
CA VAL A 201 14.55 12.73 7.50
C VAL A 201 13.44 13.48 8.24
N GLY A 202 12.95 12.93 9.36
CA GLY A 202 11.79 13.48 10.08
C GLY A 202 10.46 13.12 9.42
N ALA A 203 10.44 12.09 8.58
CA ALA A 203 9.25 11.63 7.88
C ALA A 203 8.39 10.72 8.77
N SER A 204 7.09 10.68 8.52
CA SER A 204 6.23 9.63 9.07
C SER A 204 6.47 8.32 8.32
N VAL A 205 6.50 7.19 9.03
CA VAL A 205 6.73 5.86 8.43
C VAL A 205 5.53 4.94 8.71
N GLY A 206 5.22 4.06 7.76
CA GLY A 206 4.27 2.96 7.91
C GLY A 206 4.79 1.70 7.21
N VAL A 207 4.09 0.58 7.40
CA VAL A 207 4.43 -0.72 6.79
C VAL A 207 3.28 -1.25 5.96
N TYR A 208 3.58 -1.75 4.76
CA TYR A 208 2.64 -2.38 3.85
C TYR A 208 2.96 -3.86 3.68
N SER A 209 1.94 -4.71 3.72
CA SER A 209 2.03 -6.15 3.43
C SER A 209 0.64 -6.80 3.52
N THR A 210 0.51 -8.08 3.15
CA THR A 210 -0.51 -8.95 3.75
C THR A 210 -0.01 -9.53 5.08
N GLY A 211 -0.90 -9.98 5.97
CA GLY A 211 -0.48 -10.67 7.19
C GLY A 211 0.33 -11.95 6.94
N ALA A 212 0.04 -12.66 5.85
CA ALA A 212 0.76 -13.87 5.46
C ALA A 212 2.19 -13.56 4.98
N GLN A 213 2.35 -12.56 4.12
CA GLN A 213 3.66 -12.12 3.63
C GLN A 213 4.53 -11.61 4.79
N TRP A 214 3.95 -10.81 5.70
CA TRP A 214 4.65 -10.30 6.87
C TRP A 214 5.13 -11.43 7.80
N SER A 215 4.26 -12.40 8.11
CA SER A 215 4.62 -13.55 8.93
C SER A 215 5.76 -14.37 8.33
N THR A 216 5.79 -14.50 7.01
CA THR A 216 6.87 -15.17 6.28
C THR A 216 8.18 -14.39 6.37
N ILE A 217 8.14 -13.07 6.11
CA ILE A 217 9.32 -12.22 5.92
C ILE A 217 9.90 -11.74 7.26
N ALA A 218 9.08 -11.10 8.10
CA ALA A 218 9.49 -10.46 9.34
C ALA A 218 9.11 -11.28 10.58
N GLY A 219 7.98 -12.01 10.52
CA GLY A 219 7.47 -12.76 11.65
C GLY A 219 6.95 -11.86 12.79
N THR A 220 7.10 -12.31 14.02
CA THR A 220 6.69 -11.55 15.21
C THR A 220 7.65 -10.40 15.46
N THR A 221 7.15 -9.18 15.39
CA THR A 221 7.89 -7.96 15.73
C THR A 221 7.85 -7.69 17.23
N PRO A 222 8.99 -7.68 17.95
CA PRO A 222 9.02 -7.43 19.39
C PRO A 222 8.66 -5.97 19.72
N SER A 223 8.21 -5.71 20.95
CA SER A 223 7.85 -4.36 21.41
C SER A 223 8.99 -3.36 21.44
N THR A 224 10.24 -3.84 21.42
CA THR A 224 11.45 -3.04 21.34
C THR A 224 11.80 -2.62 19.90
N SER A 225 11.12 -3.18 18.90
CA SER A 225 11.38 -2.88 17.49
C SER A 225 10.91 -1.48 17.11
N ALA A 226 11.67 -0.80 16.25
CA ALA A 226 11.24 0.46 15.64
C ALA A 226 9.98 0.31 14.76
N LEU A 227 9.64 -0.92 14.36
CA LEU A 227 8.44 -1.22 13.56
C LEU A 227 7.19 -1.43 14.42
N TYR A 228 7.35 -1.65 15.74
CA TYR A 228 6.30 -2.20 16.60
C TYR A 228 5.01 -1.36 16.61
N ALA A 229 5.13 -0.04 16.59
CA ALA A 229 4.00 0.89 16.65
C ALA A 229 3.66 1.52 15.30
N LEU A 230 4.30 1.09 14.20
CA LEU A 230 4.05 1.68 12.89
C LEU A 230 2.63 1.35 12.41
N PRO A 231 1.94 2.30 11.75
CA PRO A 231 0.65 2.03 11.11
C PRO A 231 0.82 1.00 10.00
N SER A 232 -0.19 0.15 9.84
CA SER A 232 -0.25 -0.89 8.83
C SER A 232 -1.15 -0.48 7.66
N TRP A 233 -0.64 -0.65 6.45
CA TRP A 233 -1.39 -0.65 5.21
C TRP A 233 -1.54 -2.10 4.75
N LEU A 234 -2.76 -2.64 4.87
CA LEU A 234 -3.02 -4.06 4.67
C LEU A 234 -3.47 -4.35 3.25
N ALA A 235 -2.70 -5.17 2.55
CA ALA A 235 -3.09 -5.72 1.26
C ALA A 235 -4.07 -6.90 1.38
N GLY A 236 -4.67 -7.26 0.24
CA GLY A 236 -5.37 -8.53 0.07
C GLY A 236 -6.88 -8.49 0.30
N SER A 237 -7.52 -7.31 0.25
CA SER A 237 -8.97 -7.25 0.18
C SER A 237 -9.48 -7.62 -1.20
N SER A 238 -10.55 -8.41 -1.22
CA SER A 238 -11.19 -8.91 -2.44
C SER A 238 -12.09 -7.88 -3.14
N SER A 239 -12.49 -6.83 -2.43
CA SER A 239 -13.40 -5.78 -2.90
C SER A 239 -13.34 -4.55 -1.99
N GLU A 240 -13.92 -3.44 -2.43
CA GLU A 240 -14.06 -2.24 -1.59
C GLU A 240 -14.81 -2.53 -0.28
N LYS A 241 -15.90 -3.32 -0.34
CA LYS A 241 -16.69 -3.69 0.85
C LYS A 241 -15.85 -4.45 1.86
N ASP A 242 -15.02 -5.37 1.39
CA ASP A 242 -14.10 -6.14 2.22
C ASP A 242 -13.00 -5.23 2.81
N ALA A 243 -12.41 -4.34 2.00
CA ALA A 243 -11.44 -3.34 2.47
C ALA A 243 -12.00 -2.47 3.60
N ARG A 244 -13.21 -1.93 3.44
CA ARG A 244 -13.90 -1.16 4.49
C ARG A 244 -14.14 -1.98 5.76
N ALA A 245 -14.58 -3.24 5.64
CA ALA A 245 -14.82 -4.10 6.79
C ALA A 245 -13.52 -4.41 7.56
N ARG A 246 -12.40 -4.56 6.86
CA ARG A 246 -11.10 -4.87 7.46
C ARG A 246 -10.52 -3.73 8.28
N CYS A 247 -10.88 -2.47 8.03
CA CYS A 247 -10.48 -1.35 8.89
C CYS A 247 -10.80 -1.59 10.38
N GLY A 248 -11.92 -2.26 10.68
CA GLY A 248 -12.35 -2.54 12.04
C GLY A 248 -12.14 -3.98 12.52
N THR A 249 -11.80 -4.92 11.62
CA THR A 249 -11.78 -6.36 11.94
C THR A 249 -10.43 -7.02 11.75
N ALA A 250 -9.54 -6.44 10.93
CA ALA A 250 -8.21 -7.01 10.70
C ALA A 250 -7.24 -6.60 11.82
N ALA A 251 -6.36 -7.53 12.19
CA ALA A 251 -5.21 -7.19 13.02
C ALA A 251 -4.16 -6.40 12.20
N PRO A 252 -3.45 -5.44 12.80
CA PRO A 252 -2.29 -4.80 12.19
C PRO A 252 -1.16 -5.81 11.96
N LEU A 253 -0.17 -5.43 11.14
CA LEU A 253 1.02 -6.24 10.84
C LEU A 253 1.91 -6.43 12.08
N THR A 254 1.93 -5.42 12.96
CA THR A 254 2.67 -5.43 14.23
C THR A 254 1.72 -5.23 15.39
N ALA A 255 1.95 -5.93 16.50
CA ALA A 255 0.99 -5.96 17.62
C ALA A 255 0.77 -4.61 18.31
N GLY A 256 1.72 -3.67 18.21
CA GLY A 256 1.58 -2.31 18.73
C GLY A 256 1.05 -1.31 17.70
N GLY A 257 0.85 -1.73 16.45
CA GLY A 257 0.39 -0.88 15.36
C GLY A 257 -1.13 -0.71 15.35
N ARG A 258 -1.60 -0.03 14.31
CA ARG A 258 -3.03 0.05 13.94
C ARG A 258 -3.19 -0.15 12.44
N VAL A 259 -4.34 -0.64 12.01
CA VAL A 259 -4.70 -0.61 10.59
C VAL A 259 -5.03 0.84 10.23
N ALA A 260 -4.27 1.42 9.30
CA ALA A 260 -4.47 2.78 8.82
C ALA A 260 -4.98 2.80 7.37
N ILE A 261 -4.66 1.78 6.59
CA ILE A 261 -5.13 1.65 5.20
C ILE A 261 -5.41 0.16 4.91
N THR A 262 -6.41 -0.11 4.09
CA THR A 262 -6.64 -1.45 3.48
C THR A 262 -6.75 -1.33 1.97
N GLN A 263 -6.12 -2.25 1.23
CA GLN A 263 -6.01 -2.19 -0.24
C GLN A 263 -6.83 -3.31 -0.90
N PHE A 264 -7.50 -2.96 -2.00
CA PHE A 264 -8.18 -3.86 -2.92
C PHE A 264 -7.85 -3.48 -4.38
N VAL A 265 -7.97 -4.44 -5.29
CA VAL A 265 -7.59 -4.23 -6.70
C VAL A 265 -8.82 -4.22 -7.60
N VAL A 266 -8.93 -3.24 -8.49
CA VAL A 266 -9.96 -3.19 -9.53
C VAL A 266 -9.29 -3.00 -10.89
N ARG A 267 -9.44 -3.99 -11.77
CA ARG A 267 -8.93 -3.94 -13.15
C ARG A 267 -7.44 -3.54 -13.24
N GLN A 268 -6.59 -4.14 -12.39
CA GLN A 268 -5.13 -3.88 -12.33
C GLN A 268 -4.74 -2.47 -11.83
N LEU A 269 -5.67 -1.76 -11.21
CA LEU A 269 -5.38 -0.55 -10.45
C LEU A 269 -5.69 -0.79 -8.98
N ASP A 270 -4.77 -0.34 -8.13
CA ASP A 270 -4.85 -0.52 -6.69
C ASP A 270 -5.62 0.66 -6.07
N TYR A 271 -6.59 0.30 -5.23
CA TYR A 271 -7.46 1.22 -4.52
C TYR A 271 -7.36 0.96 -3.04
N ASP A 272 -7.49 2.04 -2.28
CA ASP A 272 -7.25 2.02 -0.84
C ASP A 272 -8.43 2.58 -0.06
N ILE A 273 -8.64 2.07 1.15
CA ILE A 273 -9.56 2.64 2.13
C ILE A 273 -8.76 3.15 3.30
N ALA A 274 -8.91 4.43 3.61
CA ALA A 274 -8.40 5.00 4.86
C ALA A 274 -9.21 4.48 6.07
N CYS A 275 -8.48 4.09 7.11
CA CYS A 275 -8.93 3.75 8.45
C CYS A 275 -8.31 4.77 9.45
#